data_AF-A0A2D5U799-F1
#
_entry.id   AF-A0A2D5U799-F1
#
_cell.length_a   1.000
_cell.length_b   1.000
_cell.length_c   1.000
_cell.angle_alpha   90.00
_cell.angle_beta   90.00
_cell.angle_gamma   90.00
#
_symmetry.space_group_name_H-M   'P 1'
#
loop_
_entity.id
_entity.type
_entity.pdbx_description
1 polymer ?
#
loop_
_entity_poly.entity_id
_entity_poly.type
_entity_poly.pdbx_seq_one_letter_code
_entity_poly.pdbx_strand_id
1 'polypeptide(L)' 'MQFQFENLEELLVMAGHGEYVWTAVLVSLLTMAWLLVKPLQQHQHNLRDIARQHRREQQRQTTNEAP' A
#
# COMPACT_ATOMS: atom_id res chain seq x y z
N MET A 1 -31.06 1.13 -29.16
CA MET A 1 -29.78 1.22 -28.45
C MET A 1 -29.06 -0.10 -28.66
N GLN A 2 -28.08 -0.15 -29.55
CA GLN A 2 -27.26 -1.34 -29.76
C GLN A 2 -26.13 -1.32 -28.74
N PHE A 3 -26.06 -2.33 -27.89
CA PHE A 3 -24.91 -2.56 -27.03
C PHE A 3 -23.72 -2.87 -27.94
N GLN A 4 -22.69 -2.01 -27.93
CA GLN A 4 -21.50 -2.13 -28.79
C GLN A 4 -20.44 -3.10 -28.21
N PHE A 5 -20.83 -3.92 -27.24
CA PHE A 5 -19.95 -4.87 -26.58
C PHE A 5 -20.80 -6.12 -26.30
N GLU A 6 -20.58 -7.20 -27.05
CA GLU A 6 -21.29 -8.47 -26.82
C GLU A 6 -20.63 -9.28 -25.69
N ASN A 7 -19.34 -9.05 -25.42
CA ASN A 7 -18.54 -9.87 -24.51
C ASN A 7 -17.50 -9.03 -23.71
N LEU A 8 -17.17 -9.46 -22.49
CA LEU A 8 -16.11 -8.84 -21.66
C LEU A 8 -14.75 -8.79 -22.36
N GLU A 9 -14.50 -9.72 -23.27
CA GLU A 9 -13.30 -9.81 -24.09
C GLU A 9 -13.19 -8.66 -25.11
N GLU A 10 -14.31 -8.19 -25.65
CA GLU A 10 -14.36 -7.06 -26.60
C GLU A 10 -14.11 -5.72 -25.91
N LEU A 11 -14.51 -5.61 -24.63
CA LEU A 11 -14.14 -4.51 -23.72
C LEU A 11 -12.65 -4.55 -23.34
N LEU A 12 -12.07 -5.74 -23.18
CA LEU A 12 -10.67 -5.94 -22.82
C LEU A 12 -9.71 -5.71 -23.99
N VAL A 13 -10.11 -6.12 -25.18
CA VAL A 13 -9.25 -6.13 -26.38
C VAL A 13 -9.50 -4.92 -27.29
N MET A 14 -10.65 -4.25 -27.17
CA MET A 14 -11.05 -3.03 -27.88
C MET A 14 -10.34 -2.88 -29.24
N ALA A 15 -10.76 -3.71 -30.20
CA ALA A 15 -10.28 -3.71 -31.58
C ALA A 15 -8.73 -3.79 -31.78
N GLY A 16 -7.98 -4.36 -30.82
CA GLY A 16 -6.53 -4.58 -30.93
C GLY A 16 -5.65 -3.57 -30.18
N HIS A 17 -6.22 -2.67 -29.37
CA HIS A 17 -5.47 -1.70 -28.57
C HIS A 17 -5.55 -1.94 -27.05
N GLY A 18 -6.18 -3.03 -26.62
CA GLY A 18 -6.35 -3.37 -25.21
C GLY A 18 -5.04 -3.39 -24.41
N GLU A 19 -3.94 -3.84 -25.02
CA GLU A 19 -2.61 -3.89 -24.41
C GLU A 19 -2.10 -2.53 -23.89
N TYR A 20 -2.37 -1.42 -24.59
CA TYR A 20 -1.97 -0.08 -24.15
C TYR A 20 -2.82 0.43 -22.98
N VAL A 21 -4.11 0.09 -22.96
CA VAL A 21 -5.01 0.48 -21.87
C VAL A 21 -4.66 -0.29 -20.60
N TRP A 22 -4.44 -1.60 -20.73
CA TRP A 22 -4.09 -2.44 -19.59
C TRP A 22 -2.71 -2.13 -19.04
N THR A 23 -1.73 -1.77 -19.87
CA THR A 23 -0.43 -1.28 -19.38
C THR A 23 -0.58 0.02 -18.60
N ALA A 24 -1.38 0.98 -19.08
CA ALA A 24 -1.65 2.21 -18.34
C ALA A 24 -2.38 1.95 -17.00
N VAL A 25 -3.38 1.06 -17.00
CA VAL A 25 -4.08 0.62 -15.78
C VAL A 25 -3.12 -0.07 -14.81
N LEU A 26 -2.26 -0.95 -15.30
CA LEU A 26 -1.28 -1.69 -14.49
C LEU A 26 -0.27 -0.72 -13.87
N VAL A 27 0.27 0.23 -14.64
CA VAL A 27 1.17 1.27 -14.12
C VAL A 27 0.47 2.12 -13.06
N SER A 28 -0.79 2.51 -13.28
CA SER A 28 -1.59 3.26 -12.30
C SER A 28 -1.83 2.46 -11.01
N LEU A 29 -2.17 1.18 -11.12
CA LEU A 29 -2.33 0.31 -9.97
C LEU A 29 -1.00 0.13 -9.21
N LEU A 30 0.11 -0.01 -9.92
CA LEU A 30 1.43 -0.11 -9.31
C LEU A 30 1.81 1.17 -8.56
N THR A 31 1.58 2.36 -9.14
CA THR A 31 1.88 3.63 -8.46
C THR A 31 0.99 3.83 -7.24
N MET A 32 -0.30 3.49 -7.34
CA MET A 32 -1.22 3.56 -6.21
C MET A 32 -0.84 2.56 -5.11
N ALA A 33 -0.53 1.32 -5.47
CA ALA A 33 -0.05 0.31 -4.51
C ALA A 33 1.24 0.76 -3.85
N TRP A 34 2.20 1.31 -4.61
CA TRP A 34 3.44 1.85 -4.07
C TRP A 34 3.20 2.96 -3.05
N LEU A 35 2.28 3.88 -3.36
CA LEU A 35 1.90 4.98 -2.46
C LEU A 35 1.24 4.49 -1.18
N LEU A 36 0.54 3.36 -1.21
CA LEU A 36 -0.04 2.72 -0.02
C LEU A 36 0.97 1.89 0.76
N VAL A 37 1.90 1.22 0.09
CA VAL A 37 2.93 0.39 0.74
C VAL A 37 3.87 1.24 1.59
N LYS A 38 4.25 2.43 1.11
CA LYS A 38 5.12 3.38 1.85
C LYS A 38 4.61 3.73 3.27
N PRO A 39 3.39 4.24 3.47
CA PRO A 39 2.86 4.55 4.79
C PRO A 39 2.64 3.30 5.63
N LEU A 40 2.25 2.17 5.05
CA LEU A 40 2.11 0.90 5.78
C LEU A 40 3.46 0.43 6.35
N GLN A 41 4.54 0.51 5.57
CA GLN A 41 5.89 0.17 6.02
C GLN A 41 6.37 1.13 7.12
N GLN A 42 6.14 2.43 6.94
CA GLN A 42 6.52 3.45 7.94
C GLN A 42 5.76 3.25 9.26
N HIS A 43 4.47 2.92 9.20
CA HIS A 43 3.66 2.68 10.38
C HIS A 43 4.21 1.52 11.22
N GLN A 44 4.60 0.41 10.58
CA GLN A 44 5.21 -0.72 11.29
C GLN A 44 6.58 -0.37 11.91
N HIS A 45 7.38 0.46 11.24
CA HIS A 45 8.66 0.92 11.77
C HIS A 45 8.47 1.80 13.01
N ASN A 46 7.57 2.79 12.93
CA ASN A 46 7.29 3.73 14.01
C ASN A 46 6.79 3.00 15.27
N LEU A 47 5.89 2.02 15.13
CA LEU A 47 5.40 1.23 16.26
C LEU A 47 6.52 0.45 16.97
N ARG A 48 7.46 -0.11 16.20
CA ARG A 48 8.61 -0.82 16.76
C ARG A 48 9.53 0.12 17.54
N ASP A 49 9.74 1.33 17.05
CA ASP A 49 10.57 2.32 17.72
C ASP A 49 9.94 2.83 19.00
N ILE A 50 8.63 3.12 18.98
CA ILE A 50 7.86 3.51 20.17
C ILE A 50 7.92 2.40 21.24
N ALA A 51 7.71 1.13 20.86
CA ALA A 51 7.80 0.01 21.80
C ALA A 51 9.20 -0.12 22.43
N ARG A 52 10.26 0.18 21.68
CA ARG A 52 11.64 0.18 22.19
C ARG A 52 11.91 1.35 23.15
N GLN A 53 11.36 2.52 22.86
CA GLN A 53 11.48 3.71 23.72
C GLN A 53 10.76 3.49 25.05
N HIS A 54 9.52 3.00 25.04
CA HIS A 54 8.78 2.68 26.26
C HIS A 54 9.50 1.70 27.18
N ARG A 55 10.14 0.65 26.65
CA ARG A 55 10.92 -0.30 27.49
C ARG A 55 12.10 0.38 28.20
N ARG A 56 12.75 1.35 27.56
CA ARG A 56 13.88 2.08 28.16
C ARG A 56 13.41 3.06 29.22
N GLU A 57 12.27 3.70 29.01
CA GLU A 57 11.67 4.61 29.99
C GLU A 57 11.23 3.88 31.26
N GLN A 58 10.61 2.70 31.13
CA GLN A 58 10.22 1.86 32.26
C GLN A 58 11.43 1.41 33.10
N GLN A 59 12.55 1.07 32.44
CA GLN A 59 13.79 0.72 33.14
C GLN A 59 14.42 1.91 33.88
N ARG A 60 14.31 3.12 33.31
CA ARG A 60 14.80 4.35 33.98
C ARG A 60 13.93 4.73 35.17
N GLN A 61 12.61 4.59 35.08
CA GLN A 61 11.70 4.85 36.20
C GLN A 61 11.93 3.88 37.35
N THR A 62 12.03 2.58 37.07
CA THR A 62 12.32 1.56 38.10
C THR A 62 13.70 1.71 38.75
N THR A 63 14.71 2.19 38.02
CA THR A 63 16.04 2.47 38.59
C THR A 63 16.05 3.74 39.44
N ASN A 64 15.27 4.76 39.06
CA ASN A 64 15.19 6.03 39.79
C ASN A 64 14.28 5.98 41.03
N GLU A 65 13.49 4.91 41.19
CA GLU A 65 12.68 4.60 42.38
C GLU A 65 13.34 3.57 43.32
N ALA A 66 14.55 3.08 43.00
CA ALA A 66 15.30 2.22 43.91
C ALA A 66 16.05 3.08 44.96
N PRO A 67 15.81 2.86 46.27
CA PRO A 67 16.35 3.66 47.39
C PRO A 67 17.84 3.45 47.66
#